data_AF-A0A7M7NNA2-F1
#
_entry.id   AF-A0A7M7NNA2-F1
#
_cell.length_a   1.000
_cell.length_b   1.000
_cell.length_c   1.000
_cell.angle_alpha   90.00
_cell.angle_beta   90.00
_cell.angle_gamma   90.00
#
_symmetry.space_group_name_H-M   'P 1'
#
loop_
_entity.id
_entity.type
_entity.pdbx_description
1 polymer ?
#
loop_
_entity_poly.entity_id
_entity_poly.type
_entity_poly.pdbx_seq_one_letter_code
_entity_poly.pdbx_strand_id
1 'polypeptide(L)'
;MDSPKQVPPPWKAEQPVTELSNRKSKNIDTATVPEIINILHDCEEEMFIGWQNYQRLHDKDFVKKLSEVSKYAAALIKNSADSAIILSGCGTSGRIAFFIATKMNSLLKERGFPQCFDYIIAGGDRALTHSVEAFEDSPEAGKDELIKVSKGKRKILFIGISCGLSAPFIAGQLHHCMSHLDTFLPILLGFNTIHMIRDRTIEGWDHTLLTVTKHLMLLESSGQGYILNPIVGPEAITGSSRMKGGGATKLILETCFLTALSYLSVSSDPKDNDEINADKDAANDSSKQEKLITSLFECYKQVWETSYPTSKEQLSKLIEQAGKSLLDNGHVYYAGWDTWGLLGLIDASECPPTFGSDFDDIRGFLKGGLAPLESFPQTMNTAVGQDPLEDETSLEFFKKSVLPSITAKDTVVFLVPSNDANIYHELNILLKSVMQKTQHIGMISSPRG
;
A
#
# COMPACT_ATOMS: atom_id res chain seq x y z
N MET A 1 34.56 -0.29 -8.61
CA MET A 1 35.35 0.94 -8.35
C MET A 1 34.35 1.96 -7.84
N ASP A 2 34.28 2.11 -6.52
CA ASP A 2 33.36 3.03 -5.85
C ASP A 2 33.77 4.46 -6.14
N SER A 3 32.99 5.16 -6.96
CA SER A 3 33.04 6.62 -6.99
C SER A 3 32.44 7.16 -5.69
N PRO A 4 33.04 8.20 -5.07
CA PRO A 4 32.48 8.79 -3.86
C PRO A 4 31.08 9.34 -4.17
N LYS A 5 30.11 8.95 -3.34
CA LYS A 5 28.73 9.47 -3.39
C LYS A 5 28.80 11.01 -3.35
N GLN A 6 28.48 11.66 -4.47
CA GLN A 6 28.40 13.11 -4.52
C GLN A 6 27.24 13.57 -3.65
N VAL A 7 27.55 14.25 -2.55
CA VAL A 7 26.58 15.01 -1.78
C VAL A 7 26.22 16.25 -2.61
N PRO A 8 24.95 16.46 -2.99
CA PRO A 8 24.55 17.64 -3.76
C PRO A 8 24.77 18.93 -2.95
N PRO A 9 25.02 20.07 -3.62
CA PRO A 9 25.42 21.32 -2.96
C PRO A 9 24.29 21.96 -2.12
N PRO A 10 24.61 22.74 -1.06
CA PRO A 10 23.68 23.00 0.05
C PRO A 10 22.62 24.12 -0.14
N TRP A 11 22.43 24.71 -1.32
CA TRP A 11 21.78 26.04 -1.42
C TRP A 11 20.71 26.23 -2.52
N LYS A 12 19.91 25.21 -2.80
CA LYS A 12 18.53 25.39 -3.28
C LYS A 12 17.68 24.43 -2.47
N ALA A 13 16.54 24.88 -1.95
CA ALA A 13 15.54 23.94 -1.44
C ALA A 13 15.13 23.06 -2.63
N GLU A 14 15.76 21.90 -2.75
CA GLU A 14 15.45 20.94 -3.79
C GLU A 14 14.00 20.52 -3.57
N GLN A 15 13.18 20.70 -4.61
CA GLN A 15 11.82 20.19 -4.62
C GLN A 15 11.88 18.69 -4.25
N PRO A 16 10.99 18.21 -3.34
CA PRO A 16 11.00 16.82 -2.94
C PRO A 16 10.91 15.90 -4.16
N VAL A 17 11.58 14.74 -4.16
CA VAL A 17 11.61 13.79 -5.28
C VAL A 17 10.21 13.43 -5.73
N THR A 18 9.30 13.22 -4.77
CA THR A 18 7.89 12.89 -5.03
C THR A 18 7.13 13.99 -5.78
N GLU A 19 7.63 15.22 -5.74
CA GLU A 19 7.05 16.39 -6.40
C GLU A 19 7.78 16.78 -7.69
N LEU A 20 8.85 16.07 -8.07
CA LEU A 20 9.58 16.36 -9.30
C LEU A 20 8.80 15.85 -10.53
N SER A 21 9.08 16.46 -11.69
CA SER A 21 8.68 15.90 -12.98
C SER A 21 9.63 14.78 -13.39
N ASN A 22 9.08 13.63 -13.82
CA ASN A 22 9.89 12.55 -14.36
C ASN A 22 10.32 12.86 -15.80
N ARG A 23 11.61 12.72 -16.09
CA ARG A 23 12.16 13.00 -17.42
C ARG A 23 11.69 11.99 -18.48
N LYS A 24 11.29 10.78 -18.06
CA LYS A 24 10.80 9.71 -18.92
C LYS A 24 9.35 9.93 -19.38
N SER A 25 8.58 10.82 -18.74
CA SER A 25 7.15 11.04 -19.02
C SER A 25 6.81 12.42 -19.60
N LYS A 26 7.79 13.14 -20.17
CA LYS A 26 7.61 14.52 -20.67
C LYS A 26 6.51 14.71 -21.71
N ASN A 27 6.19 13.67 -22.46
CA ASN A 27 5.22 13.67 -23.55
C ASN A 27 4.03 12.72 -23.28
N ILE A 28 3.79 12.36 -22.01
CA ILE A 28 2.72 11.43 -21.64
C ILE A 28 1.32 11.96 -22.02
N ASP A 29 1.16 13.27 -22.12
CA ASP A 29 -0.05 13.99 -22.51
C ASP A 29 -0.42 13.84 -24.00
N THR A 30 0.57 13.56 -24.85
CA THR A 30 0.42 13.44 -26.30
C THR A 30 0.72 12.03 -26.82
N ALA A 31 1.07 11.12 -25.92
CA ALA A 31 1.40 9.74 -26.22
C ALA A 31 0.16 8.91 -26.58
N THR A 32 0.33 7.97 -27.52
CA THR A 32 -0.63 6.90 -27.76
C THR A 32 -0.71 5.95 -26.58
N VAL A 33 -1.79 5.16 -26.45
CA VAL A 33 -1.94 4.22 -25.33
C VAL A 33 -0.75 3.23 -25.20
N PRO A 34 -0.24 2.60 -26.27
CA PRO A 34 0.96 1.75 -26.17
C PRO A 34 2.22 2.50 -25.72
N GLU A 35 2.33 3.80 -26.02
CA GLU A 35 3.43 4.66 -25.56
C GLU A 35 3.25 5.05 -24.10
N ILE A 36 2.03 5.36 -23.65
CA ILE A 36 1.71 5.59 -22.23
C ILE A 36 2.13 4.36 -21.40
N ILE A 37 1.77 3.14 -21.83
CA ILE A 37 2.17 1.91 -21.13
C ILE A 37 3.69 1.80 -21.00
N ASN A 38 4.44 2.11 -22.07
CA ASN A 38 5.90 2.12 -22.01
C ASN A 38 6.44 3.18 -21.05
N ILE A 39 5.90 4.41 -21.11
CA ILE A 39 6.32 5.49 -20.23
C ILE A 39 6.11 5.11 -18.76
N LEU A 40 4.95 4.52 -18.42
CA LEU A 40 4.65 4.07 -17.07
C LEU A 40 5.60 2.96 -16.64
N HIS A 41 5.79 1.93 -17.47
CA HIS A 41 6.74 0.85 -17.24
C HIS A 41 8.17 1.37 -17.00
N ASP A 42 8.64 2.29 -17.83
CA ASP A 42 9.99 2.84 -17.73
C ASP A 42 10.15 3.74 -16.50
N CYS A 43 9.09 4.43 -16.06
CA CYS A 43 9.11 5.19 -14.80
C CYS A 43 9.19 4.25 -13.57
N GLU A 44 8.49 3.11 -13.60
CA GLU A 44 8.50 2.10 -12.53
C GLU A 44 9.87 1.42 -12.38
N GLU A 45 10.66 1.29 -13.46
CA GLU A 45 12.03 0.77 -13.42
C GLU A 45 12.87 1.38 -12.28
N GLU A 46 12.69 2.69 -12.04
CA GLU A 46 13.45 3.47 -11.06
C GLU A 46 13.23 2.98 -9.61
N MET A 47 12.12 2.29 -9.33
CA MET A 47 11.88 1.63 -8.04
C MET A 47 12.91 0.52 -7.79
N PHE A 48 13.27 -0.22 -8.83
CA PHE A 48 14.10 -1.43 -8.72
C PHE A 48 15.58 -1.15 -8.95
N ILE A 49 15.91 -0.37 -9.99
CA ILE A 49 17.31 -0.06 -10.32
C ILE A 49 17.86 1.11 -9.50
N GLY A 50 16.97 1.88 -8.88
CA GLY A 50 17.26 3.09 -8.11
C GLY A 50 17.24 4.36 -8.95
N TRP A 51 17.11 5.50 -8.27
CA TRP A 51 17.10 6.82 -8.88
C TRP A 51 18.31 7.64 -8.42
N GLN A 52 19.18 8.02 -9.37
CA GLN A 52 20.45 8.69 -9.11
C GLN A 52 21.32 7.93 -8.07
N ASN A 53 21.95 8.66 -7.14
CA ASN A 53 22.84 8.12 -6.11
C ASN A 53 22.16 7.99 -4.74
N TYR A 54 20.82 8.09 -4.69
CA TYR A 54 20.06 7.94 -3.46
C TYR A 54 19.92 6.47 -3.03
N GLN A 55 19.52 6.26 -1.78
CA GLN A 55 19.32 4.93 -1.21
C GLN A 55 18.25 4.14 -1.98
N ARG A 56 18.54 2.88 -2.28
CA ARG A 56 17.70 1.96 -3.08
C ARG A 56 17.07 0.86 -2.22
N LEU A 57 16.08 0.15 -2.76
CA LEU A 57 15.48 -1.03 -2.12
C LEU A 57 16.49 -2.16 -1.87
N HIS A 58 17.46 -2.33 -2.75
CA HIS A 58 18.46 -3.41 -2.65
C HIS A 58 19.73 -2.99 -1.90
N ASP A 59 19.81 -1.75 -1.40
CA ASP A 59 20.97 -1.31 -0.64
C ASP A 59 21.04 -2.05 0.70
N LYS A 60 22.25 -2.53 1.04
CA LYS A 60 22.49 -3.35 2.24
C LYS A 60 21.94 -2.72 3.52
N ASP A 61 22.10 -1.41 3.69
CA ASP A 61 21.62 -0.70 4.88
C ASP A 61 20.08 -0.71 4.96
N PHE A 62 19.39 -0.58 3.83
CA PHE A 62 17.93 -0.65 3.79
C PHE A 62 17.43 -2.07 4.06
N VAL A 63 18.03 -3.07 3.41
CA VAL A 63 17.70 -4.49 3.61
C VAL A 63 17.91 -4.91 5.07
N LYS A 64 19.01 -4.46 5.69
CA LYS A 64 19.28 -4.71 7.11
C LYS A 64 18.22 -4.08 8.00
N LYS A 65 17.87 -2.81 7.81
CA LYS A 65 16.79 -2.14 8.56
C LYS A 65 15.47 -2.88 8.42
N LEU A 66 15.11 -3.29 7.20
CA LEU A 66 13.88 -4.04 6.96
C LEU A 66 13.88 -5.41 7.64
N SER A 67 15.04 -6.08 7.70
CA SER A 67 15.21 -7.35 8.43
C SER A 67 14.99 -7.17 9.94
N GLU A 68 15.53 -6.11 10.54
CA GLU A 68 15.31 -5.80 11.97
C GLU A 68 13.84 -5.54 12.29
N VAL A 69 13.16 -4.77 11.43
CA VAL A 69 11.71 -4.52 11.54
C VAL A 69 10.91 -5.82 11.40
N SER A 70 11.27 -6.67 10.43
CA SER A 70 10.63 -7.97 10.20
C SER A 70 10.77 -8.90 11.41
N LYS A 71 11.95 -8.89 12.06
CA LYS A 71 12.20 -9.65 13.28
C LYS A 71 11.33 -9.17 14.44
N TYR A 72 11.17 -7.85 14.60
CA TYR A 72 10.29 -7.29 15.62
C TYR A 72 8.82 -7.66 15.35
N ALA A 73 8.37 -7.54 14.10
CA ALA A 73 7.02 -7.95 13.69
C ALA A 73 6.77 -9.44 14.00
N ALA A 74 7.73 -10.32 13.73
CA ALA A 74 7.62 -11.74 14.05
C ALA A 74 7.43 -11.99 15.56
N ALA A 75 8.15 -11.24 16.41
CA ALA A 75 8.02 -11.35 17.86
C ALA A 75 6.63 -10.92 18.36
N LEU A 76 6.02 -9.91 17.73
CA LEU A 76 4.65 -9.49 18.03
C LEU A 76 3.62 -10.52 17.56
N ILE A 77 3.75 -11.03 16.33
CA ILE A 77 2.82 -12.07 15.81
C ILE A 77 2.82 -13.31 16.72
N LYS A 78 4.00 -13.73 17.21
CA LYS A 78 4.13 -14.85 18.15
C LYS A 78 3.45 -14.60 19.50
N ASN A 79 3.35 -13.34 19.94
CA ASN A 79 2.79 -12.92 21.23
C ASN A 79 1.59 -11.96 21.03
N SER A 80 0.65 -12.33 20.16
CA SER A 80 -0.41 -11.44 19.68
C SER A 80 -1.54 -11.16 20.69
N ALA A 81 -1.57 -11.83 21.84
CA ALA A 81 -2.62 -11.66 22.85
C ALA A 81 -2.78 -10.21 23.33
N ASP A 82 -1.68 -9.47 23.41
CA ASP A 82 -1.64 -8.08 23.88
C ASP A 82 -0.72 -7.19 23.05
N SER A 83 -0.36 -7.63 21.84
CA SER A 83 0.42 -6.84 20.89
C SER A 83 -0.38 -6.52 19.62
N ALA A 84 0.11 -5.55 18.86
CA ALA A 84 -0.48 -5.16 17.58
C ALA A 84 0.57 -4.63 16.62
N ILE A 85 0.30 -4.80 15.32
CA ILE A 85 1.00 -4.13 14.23
C ILE A 85 0.01 -3.15 13.62
N ILE A 86 0.24 -1.85 13.77
CA ILE A 86 -0.67 -0.80 13.31
C ILE A 86 -0.07 -0.10 12.10
N LEU A 87 -0.76 -0.15 10.97
CA LEU A 87 -0.39 0.54 9.74
C LEU A 87 -1.24 1.79 9.56
N SER A 88 -0.64 2.95 9.30
CA SER A 88 -1.39 4.21 9.20
C SER A 88 -1.01 5.01 7.96
N GLY A 89 -1.98 5.65 7.31
CA GLY A 89 -1.73 6.47 6.12
C GLY A 89 -2.89 7.41 5.76
N CYS A 90 -2.64 8.30 4.82
CA CYS A 90 -3.66 9.19 4.21
C CYS A 90 -3.89 8.78 2.75
N GLY A 91 -5.10 8.99 2.23
CA GLY A 91 -5.46 8.62 0.84
C GLY A 91 -5.03 7.20 0.48
N THR A 92 -4.34 7.04 -0.67
CA THR A 92 -3.78 5.75 -1.09
C THR A 92 -2.92 5.08 -0.01
N SER A 93 -2.08 5.81 0.73
CA SER A 93 -1.25 5.20 1.78
C SER A 93 -2.09 4.54 2.88
N GLY A 94 -3.22 5.16 3.27
CA GLY A 94 -4.16 4.57 4.23
C GLY A 94 -4.93 3.39 3.65
N ARG A 95 -5.29 3.44 2.36
CA ARG A 95 -5.94 2.31 1.68
C ARG A 95 -4.99 1.12 1.50
N ILE A 96 -3.70 1.37 1.26
CA ILE A 96 -2.66 0.33 1.25
C ILE A 96 -2.44 -0.22 2.67
N ALA A 97 -2.49 0.60 3.72
CA ALA A 97 -2.47 0.12 5.10
C ALA A 97 -3.62 -0.86 5.37
N PHE A 98 -4.85 -0.52 4.96
CA PHE A 98 -6.01 -1.40 5.03
C PHE A 98 -5.82 -2.70 4.22
N PHE A 99 -5.33 -2.59 2.99
CA PHE A 99 -5.04 -3.74 2.12
C PHE A 99 -4.05 -4.71 2.77
N ILE A 100 -2.93 -4.20 3.29
CA ILE A 100 -1.89 -5.02 3.91
C ILE A 100 -2.41 -5.65 5.20
N ALA A 101 -3.08 -4.88 6.06
CA ALA A 101 -3.63 -5.40 7.31
C ALA A 101 -4.64 -6.53 7.05
N THR A 102 -5.54 -6.34 6.09
CA THR A 102 -6.53 -7.34 5.68
C THR A 102 -5.86 -8.61 5.15
N LYS A 103 -4.90 -8.46 4.24
CA LYS A 103 -4.18 -9.58 3.64
C LYS A 103 -3.37 -10.36 4.69
N MET A 104 -2.64 -9.67 5.57
CA MET A 104 -1.84 -10.33 6.60
C MET A 104 -2.72 -11.02 7.63
N ASN A 105 -3.83 -10.41 8.05
CA ASN A 105 -4.78 -11.05 8.96
C ASN A 105 -5.44 -12.31 8.36
N SER A 106 -5.70 -12.34 7.04
CA SER A 106 -6.13 -13.58 6.37
C SER A 106 -5.06 -14.67 6.44
N LEU A 107 -3.81 -14.33 6.07
CA LEU A 107 -2.68 -15.26 6.11
C LEU A 107 -2.38 -15.78 7.52
N LEU A 108 -2.51 -14.94 8.55
CA LEU A 108 -2.38 -15.36 9.95
C LEU A 108 -3.46 -16.37 10.34
N LYS A 109 -4.72 -16.07 10.00
CA LYS A 109 -5.85 -16.96 10.27
C LYS A 109 -5.68 -18.32 9.59
N GLU A 110 -5.27 -18.33 8.32
CA GLU A 110 -4.96 -19.56 7.57
C GLU A 110 -3.84 -20.39 8.20
N ARG A 111 -2.88 -19.72 8.86
CA ARG A 111 -1.77 -20.36 9.57
C ARG A 111 -2.05 -20.65 11.05
N GLY A 112 -3.27 -20.41 11.53
CA GLY A 112 -3.67 -20.66 12.92
C GLY A 112 -3.15 -19.64 13.94
N PHE A 113 -2.66 -18.48 13.50
CA PHE A 113 -2.28 -17.38 14.38
C PHE A 113 -3.45 -16.43 14.63
N PRO A 114 -3.56 -15.84 15.84
CA PRO A 114 -4.51 -14.75 16.07
C PRO A 114 -4.18 -13.55 15.19
N GLN A 115 -5.22 -12.86 14.71
CA GLN A 115 -5.08 -11.61 13.98
C GLN A 115 -4.50 -10.53 14.89
N CYS A 116 -3.54 -9.77 14.37
CA CYS A 116 -2.85 -8.71 15.13
C CYS A 116 -2.46 -7.51 14.28
N PHE A 117 -2.89 -7.46 13.03
CA PHE A 117 -2.73 -6.27 12.19
C PHE A 117 -3.96 -5.39 12.33
N ASP A 118 -3.73 -4.10 12.51
CA ASP A 118 -4.74 -3.05 12.50
C ASP A 118 -4.34 -1.98 11.49
N TYR A 119 -5.32 -1.18 11.04
CA TYR A 119 -5.06 -0.04 10.16
C TYR A 119 -5.68 1.24 10.70
N ILE A 120 -5.12 2.37 10.27
CA ILE A 120 -5.67 3.71 10.46
C ILE A 120 -5.61 4.43 9.10
N ILE A 121 -6.73 5.04 8.72
CA ILE A 121 -6.81 5.91 7.55
C ILE A 121 -7.38 7.26 7.97
N ALA A 122 -6.75 8.35 7.53
CA ALA A 122 -7.29 9.69 7.73
C ALA A 122 -8.69 9.79 7.09
N GLY A 123 -9.67 10.25 7.88
CA GLY A 123 -11.09 10.28 7.46
C GLY A 123 -11.89 9.02 7.80
N GLY A 124 -11.25 7.99 8.37
CA GLY A 124 -11.89 6.74 8.78
C GLY A 124 -12.36 5.89 7.59
N ASP A 125 -13.20 4.89 7.86
CA ASP A 125 -13.55 3.88 6.84
C ASP A 125 -14.25 4.45 5.60
N ARG A 126 -14.89 5.63 5.71
CA ARG A 126 -15.43 6.35 4.54
C ARG A 126 -14.35 6.70 3.52
N ALA A 127 -13.12 6.93 3.96
CA ALA A 127 -12.00 7.23 3.08
C ALA A 127 -11.51 6.00 2.27
N LEU A 128 -11.99 4.79 2.58
CA LEU A 128 -11.68 3.60 1.77
C LEU A 128 -12.31 3.66 0.38
N THR A 129 -13.44 4.36 0.25
CA THR A 129 -14.19 4.48 -1.01
C THR A 129 -14.22 5.89 -1.57
N HIS A 130 -14.05 6.91 -0.72
CA HIS A 130 -14.11 8.32 -1.11
C HIS A 130 -12.80 9.04 -0.79
N SER A 131 -12.54 10.16 -1.46
CA SER A 131 -11.49 11.08 -1.04
C SER A 131 -11.94 11.88 0.18
N VAL A 132 -11.13 11.92 1.23
CA VAL A 132 -11.39 12.68 2.45
C VAL A 132 -10.09 13.38 2.89
N GLU A 133 -9.84 14.56 2.35
CA GLU A 133 -8.57 15.29 2.55
C GLU A 133 -8.49 16.03 3.89
N ALA A 134 -9.64 16.45 4.44
CA ALA A 134 -9.70 17.35 5.60
C ALA A 134 -9.01 16.82 6.88
N PHE A 135 -8.82 15.50 7.00
CA PHE A 135 -8.19 14.90 8.18
C PHE A 135 -6.68 14.70 8.01
N GLU A 136 -6.14 14.74 6.78
CA GLU A 136 -4.71 14.57 6.54
C GLU A 136 -3.87 15.67 7.22
N ASP A 137 -4.42 16.87 7.29
CA ASP A 137 -3.76 18.04 7.86
C ASP A 137 -3.83 18.14 9.40
N SER A 138 -4.48 17.20 10.09
CA SER A 138 -4.65 17.24 11.55
C SER A 138 -3.75 16.24 12.29
N PRO A 139 -2.66 16.70 12.95
CA PRO A 139 -1.83 15.84 13.79
C PRO A 139 -2.59 15.33 15.03
N GLU A 140 -3.49 16.12 15.61
CA GLU A 140 -4.31 15.71 16.74
C GLU A 140 -5.25 14.57 16.38
N ALA A 141 -5.92 14.64 15.22
CA ALA A 141 -6.80 13.57 14.76
C ALA A 141 -6.02 12.26 14.58
N GLY A 142 -4.81 12.33 14.03
CA GLY A 142 -3.92 11.18 13.91
C GLY A 142 -3.57 10.57 15.26
N LYS A 143 -3.15 11.41 16.21
CA LYS A 143 -2.83 11.00 17.60
C LYS A 143 -4.02 10.33 18.27
N ASP A 144 -5.19 10.95 18.22
CA ASP A 144 -6.37 10.48 18.93
C ASP A 144 -6.86 9.13 18.39
N GLU A 145 -6.80 8.93 17.07
CA GLU A 145 -7.14 7.63 16.47
C GLU A 145 -6.12 6.54 16.82
N LEU A 146 -4.82 6.89 16.86
CA LEU A 146 -3.80 5.95 17.31
C LEU A 146 -4.03 5.52 18.76
N ILE A 147 -4.35 6.46 19.67
CA ILE A 147 -4.67 6.15 21.07
C ILE A 147 -5.86 5.20 21.15
N LYS A 148 -6.89 5.44 20.34
CA LYS A 148 -8.10 4.60 20.29
C LYS A 148 -7.78 3.17 19.86
N VAL A 149 -7.08 2.99 18.74
CA VAL A 149 -6.74 1.66 18.18
C VAL A 149 -5.73 0.93 19.08
N SER A 150 -4.84 1.67 19.75
CA SER A 150 -3.82 1.11 20.64
C SER A 150 -4.35 0.63 22.01
N LYS A 151 -5.62 0.89 22.31
CA LYS A 151 -6.20 0.63 23.64
C LYS A 151 -6.08 -0.85 24.04
N GLY A 152 -5.45 -1.09 25.19
CA GLY A 152 -5.30 -2.44 25.76
C GLY A 152 -4.12 -3.24 25.20
N LYS A 153 -3.32 -2.67 24.30
CA LYS A 153 -2.10 -3.29 23.77
C LYS A 153 -0.90 -2.83 24.60
N ARG A 154 0.03 -3.74 24.92
CA ARG A 154 1.28 -3.43 25.65
C ARG A 154 2.47 -3.20 24.73
N LYS A 155 2.49 -3.83 23.55
CA LYS A 155 3.58 -3.70 22.57
C LYS A 155 3.03 -3.50 21.18
N ILE A 156 3.45 -2.42 20.52
CA ILE A 156 2.92 -2.00 19.23
C ILE A 156 4.06 -1.70 18.28
N LEU A 157 4.03 -2.33 17.10
CA LEU A 157 4.78 -1.88 15.94
C LEU A 157 3.90 -0.90 15.18
N PHE A 158 4.25 0.39 15.20
CA PHE A 158 3.52 1.41 14.47
C PHE A 158 4.27 1.77 13.19
N ILE A 159 3.60 1.69 12.03
CA ILE A 159 4.16 2.11 10.75
C ILE A 159 3.30 3.22 10.15
N GLY A 160 3.78 4.46 10.24
CA GLY A 160 3.21 5.62 9.59
C GLY A 160 3.71 5.76 8.15
N ILE A 161 2.79 5.80 7.19
CA ILE A 161 3.07 5.83 5.76
C ILE A 161 2.76 7.22 5.22
N SER A 162 3.78 7.90 4.71
CA SER A 162 3.64 9.18 4.02
C SER A 162 4.62 9.23 2.85
N CYS A 163 4.15 8.95 1.63
CA CYS A 163 5.01 8.91 0.43
C CYS A 163 5.87 10.17 0.29
N GLY A 164 5.23 11.34 0.40
CA GLY A 164 5.88 12.65 0.30
C GLY A 164 6.65 13.08 1.54
N LEU A 165 6.54 12.35 2.66
CA LEU A 165 6.96 12.83 3.99
C LEU A 165 6.39 14.23 4.25
N SER A 166 5.07 14.36 4.14
CA SER A 166 4.35 15.63 4.22
C SER A 166 3.14 15.63 5.16
N ALA A 167 2.56 14.47 5.48
CA ALA A 167 1.26 14.37 6.14
C ALA A 167 1.30 14.70 7.65
N PRO A 168 0.66 15.80 8.11
CA PRO A 168 0.57 16.14 9.53
C PRO A 168 -0.09 15.06 10.40
N PHE A 169 -1.12 14.38 9.87
CA PHE A 169 -1.78 13.25 10.54
C PHE A 169 -0.79 12.17 10.99
N ILE A 170 0.19 11.82 10.15
CA ILE A 170 1.25 10.85 10.47
C ILE A 170 2.27 11.46 11.45
N ALA A 171 2.56 12.76 11.33
CA ALA A 171 3.47 13.46 12.23
C ALA A 171 2.98 13.37 13.69
N GLY A 172 1.69 13.61 13.92
CA GLY A 172 1.07 13.54 15.26
C GLY A 172 1.14 12.14 15.87
N GLN A 173 0.95 11.11 15.04
CA GLN A 173 1.07 9.71 15.47
C GLN A 173 2.50 9.33 15.86
N LEU A 174 3.49 9.69 15.03
CA LEU A 174 4.89 9.45 15.32
C LEU A 174 5.33 10.18 16.59
N HIS A 175 4.93 11.44 16.75
CA HIS A 175 5.22 12.22 17.95
C HIS A 175 4.67 11.55 19.22
N HIS A 176 3.44 11.01 19.16
CA HIS A 176 2.86 10.24 20.26
C HIS A 176 3.63 8.97 20.57
N CYS A 177 3.98 8.19 19.55
CA CYS A 177 4.77 6.95 19.71
C CYS A 177 6.10 7.22 20.41
N MET A 178 6.81 8.28 19.98
CA MET A 178 8.11 8.65 20.56
C MET A 178 8.02 9.14 22.01
N SER A 179 6.83 9.54 22.47
CA SER A 179 6.59 9.86 23.89
C SER A 179 6.28 8.62 24.74
N HIS A 180 6.08 7.45 24.12
CA HIS A 180 5.64 6.19 24.76
C HIS A 180 6.41 4.97 24.21
N LEU A 181 7.75 5.08 24.15
CA LEU A 181 8.64 4.04 23.58
C LEU A 181 8.64 2.72 24.38
N ASP A 182 8.08 2.71 25.59
CA ASP A 182 7.80 1.49 26.35
C ASP A 182 6.68 0.66 25.69
N THR A 183 5.79 1.31 24.95
CA THR A 183 4.67 0.67 24.23
C THR A 183 4.93 0.56 22.73
N PHE A 184 5.46 1.61 22.10
CA PHE A 184 5.56 1.72 20.65
C PHE A 184 7.00 1.55 20.12
N LEU A 185 7.12 0.83 19.00
CA LEU A 185 8.23 0.97 18.06
C LEU A 185 7.73 1.78 16.84
N PRO A 186 8.06 3.09 16.76
CA PRO A 186 7.65 3.93 15.63
C PRO A 186 8.48 3.69 14.37
N ILE A 187 7.80 3.58 13.24
CA ILE A 187 8.40 3.52 11.90
C ILE A 187 7.74 4.55 11.00
N LEU A 188 8.57 5.30 10.26
CA LEU A 188 8.13 6.16 9.18
C LEU A 188 8.53 5.55 7.84
N LEU A 189 7.56 5.36 6.95
CA LEU A 189 7.76 4.88 5.58
C LEU A 189 7.40 5.99 4.58
N GLY A 190 8.34 6.33 3.70
CA GLY A 190 8.13 7.34 2.65
C GLY A 190 9.23 7.27 1.59
N PHE A 191 9.25 8.21 0.65
CA PHE A 191 10.15 8.14 -0.52
C PHE A 191 10.89 9.44 -0.82
N ASN A 192 11.06 10.27 0.21
CA ASN A 192 11.92 11.44 0.20
C ASN A 192 13.07 11.30 1.20
N THR A 193 14.14 12.04 0.95
CA THR A 193 15.21 12.19 1.94
C THR A 193 14.79 13.18 3.02
N ILE A 194 15.35 13.04 4.22
CA ILE A 194 14.99 13.89 5.37
C ILE A 194 15.27 15.38 5.09
N HIS A 195 16.33 15.69 4.33
CA HIS A 195 16.68 17.08 3.99
C HIS A 195 15.72 17.73 2.98
N MET A 196 14.88 16.95 2.31
CA MET A 196 13.84 17.43 1.38
C MET A 196 12.49 17.64 2.06
N ILE A 197 12.32 17.21 3.32
CA ILE A 197 11.08 17.44 4.07
C ILE A 197 10.93 18.95 4.27
N ARG A 198 9.79 19.48 3.85
CA ARG A 198 9.50 20.90 4.00
C ARG A 198 9.28 21.23 5.47
N ASP A 199 10.00 22.23 5.97
CA ASP A 199 9.81 22.75 7.33
C ASP A 199 8.61 23.70 7.37
N ARG A 200 7.42 23.14 7.19
CA ARG A 200 6.16 23.88 7.23
C ARG A 200 5.56 23.77 8.62
N THR A 201 5.20 24.92 9.18
CA THR A 201 4.37 25.00 10.39
C THR A 201 3.03 24.32 10.12
N ILE A 202 2.62 23.47 11.04
CA ILE A 202 1.30 22.84 11.02
C ILE A 202 0.38 23.71 11.87
N GLU A 203 -0.79 24.08 11.33
CA GLU A 203 -1.72 24.96 12.05
C GLU A 203 -2.18 24.31 13.36
N GLY A 204 -2.10 25.06 14.46
CA GLY A 204 -2.49 24.57 15.78
C GLY A 204 -1.49 23.61 16.45
N TRP A 205 -0.34 23.33 15.83
CA TRP A 205 0.65 22.39 16.35
C TRP A 205 2.05 23.00 16.43
N ASP A 206 2.78 22.69 17.50
CA ASP A 206 4.09 23.28 17.84
C ASP A 206 5.28 22.58 17.17
N HIS A 207 5.02 21.51 16.41
CA HIS A 207 6.00 20.73 15.69
C HIS A 207 5.78 20.80 14.18
N THR A 208 6.85 20.58 13.42
CA THR A 208 6.77 20.31 11.97
C THR A 208 7.10 18.84 11.73
N LEU A 209 6.66 18.29 10.60
CA LEU A 209 7.04 16.92 10.25
C LEU A 209 8.57 16.74 10.12
N LEU A 210 9.30 17.78 9.74
CA LEU A 210 10.77 17.76 9.74
C LEU A 210 11.31 17.58 11.17
N THR A 211 10.80 18.32 12.15
CA THR A 211 11.24 18.19 13.55
C THR A 211 10.93 16.81 14.13
N VAL A 212 9.74 16.26 13.85
CA VAL A 212 9.33 14.92 14.25
C VAL A 212 10.23 13.86 13.61
N THR A 213 10.51 13.99 12.31
CA THR A 213 11.37 13.04 11.58
C THR A 213 12.82 13.10 12.08
N LYS A 214 13.34 14.28 12.40
CA LYS A 214 14.66 14.43 13.01
C LYS A 214 14.74 13.76 14.38
N HIS A 215 13.68 13.84 15.19
CA HIS A 215 13.62 13.12 16.46
C HIS A 215 13.65 11.59 16.23
N LEU A 216 12.84 11.08 15.29
CA LEU A 216 12.83 9.66 14.94
C LEU A 216 14.20 9.17 14.44
N MET A 217 14.91 10.00 13.67
CA MET A 217 16.27 9.69 13.19
C MET A 217 17.28 9.51 14.34
N LEU A 218 17.14 10.23 15.46
CA LEU A 218 18.01 10.04 16.63
C LEU A 218 17.77 8.67 17.28
N LEU A 219 16.53 8.18 17.27
CA LEU A 219 16.14 6.89 17.84
C LEU A 219 16.63 5.68 17.02
N GLU A 220 16.90 5.85 15.71
CA GLU A 220 17.43 4.79 14.85
C GLU A 220 18.73 4.20 15.40
N SER A 221 19.63 5.06 15.92
CA SER A 221 20.93 4.62 16.46
C SER A 221 20.81 3.67 17.65
N SER A 222 19.71 3.78 18.40
CA SER A 222 19.37 2.95 19.56
C SER A 222 18.39 1.81 19.24
N GLY A 223 17.95 1.66 17.98
CA GLY A 223 16.94 0.67 17.58
C GLY A 223 15.56 0.92 18.19
N GLN A 224 15.27 2.15 18.62
CA GLN A 224 14.00 2.54 19.24
C GLN A 224 13.02 3.18 18.24
N GLY A 225 13.38 3.25 16.97
CA GLY A 225 12.55 3.73 15.86
C GLY A 225 13.27 3.57 14.54
N TYR A 226 12.53 3.59 13.42
CA TYR A 226 13.10 3.38 12.08
C TYR A 226 12.51 4.32 11.03
N ILE A 227 13.34 4.73 10.07
CA ILE A 227 12.93 5.43 8.86
C ILE A 227 13.25 4.52 7.66
N LEU A 228 12.20 4.08 6.99
CA LEU A 228 12.24 3.29 5.77
C LEU A 228 11.98 4.23 4.60
N ASN A 229 13.04 4.86 4.06
CA ASN A 229 12.90 5.88 3.01
C ASN A 229 13.80 5.66 1.77
N PRO A 230 13.67 4.51 1.08
CA PRO A 230 14.35 4.32 -0.20
C PRO A 230 13.79 5.32 -1.21
N ILE A 231 14.62 5.81 -2.14
CA ILE A 231 14.17 6.77 -3.15
C ILE A 231 13.79 6.03 -4.43
N VAL A 232 12.51 6.10 -4.77
CA VAL A 232 11.94 5.42 -5.93
C VAL A 232 11.95 6.28 -7.19
N GLY A 233 12.38 7.53 -7.10
CA GLY A 233 12.36 8.51 -8.18
C GLY A 233 10.99 9.19 -8.37
N PRO A 234 10.90 10.22 -9.22
CA PRO A 234 9.67 10.97 -9.44
C PRO A 234 8.59 10.12 -10.11
N GLU A 235 7.33 10.48 -9.88
CA GLU A 235 6.18 9.82 -10.48
C GLU A 235 6.05 10.15 -11.98
N ALA A 236 5.44 9.24 -12.75
CA ALA A 236 5.17 9.50 -14.18
C ALA A 236 4.25 10.72 -14.36
N ILE A 237 3.23 10.83 -13.51
CA ILE A 237 2.42 12.03 -13.31
C ILE A 237 2.87 12.66 -11.99
N THR A 238 3.41 13.88 -12.04
CA THR A 238 3.98 14.56 -10.86
C THR A 238 3.01 14.60 -9.69
N GLY A 239 3.46 14.19 -8.50
CA GLY A 239 2.66 14.18 -7.28
C GLY A 239 1.66 13.02 -7.16
N SER A 240 1.49 12.19 -8.19
CA SER A 240 0.56 11.05 -8.17
C SER A 240 1.12 9.86 -7.38
N SER A 241 1.25 10.02 -6.07
CA SER A 241 1.87 9.04 -5.15
C SER A 241 1.16 7.69 -5.09
N ARG A 242 -0.02 7.55 -5.69
CA ARG A 242 -0.74 6.29 -5.83
C ARG A 242 -0.04 5.28 -6.76
N MET A 243 0.87 5.77 -7.61
CA MET A 243 1.60 4.99 -8.61
C MET A 243 2.84 4.33 -7.99
N LYS A 244 4.04 4.86 -8.22
CA LYS A 244 5.28 4.24 -7.72
C LYS A 244 5.35 4.26 -6.21
N GLY A 245 4.92 5.34 -5.57
CA GLY A 245 4.86 5.45 -4.10
C GLY A 245 3.99 4.34 -3.49
N GLY A 246 2.74 4.21 -3.93
CA GLY A 246 1.81 3.17 -3.49
C GLY A 246 2.33 1.76 -3.78
N GLY A 247 2.84 1.53 -5.00
CA GLY A 247 3.44 0.26 -5.41
C GLY A 247 4.64 -0.13 -4.54
N ALA A 248 5.54 0.82 -4.28
CA ALA A 248 6.70 0.61 -3.42
C ALA A 248 6.31 0.37 -1.96
N THR A 249 5.33 1.11 -1.42
CA THR A 249 4.79 0.89 -0.07
C THR A 249 4.28 -0.54 0.07
N LYS A 250 3.44 -0.98 -0.88
CA LYS A 250 2.90 -2.34 -0.89
C LYS A 250 4.02 -3.38 -0.92
N LEU A 251 4.98 -3.24 -1.84
CA LEU A 251 6.11 -4.16 -1.99
C LEU A 251 7.00 -4.23 -0.74
N ILE A 252 7.29 -3.10 -0.08
CA ILE A 252 8.12 -3.03 1.12
C ILE A 252 7.40 -3.72 2.30
N LEU A 253 6.12 -3.41 2.50
CA LEU A 253 5.34 -3.96 3.61
C LEU A 253 5.07 -5.46 3.43
N GLU A 254 4.70 -5.89 2.22
CA GLU A 254 4.53 -7.33 1.93
C GLU A 254 5.84 -8.08 2.14
N THR A 255 6.96 -7.56 1.65
CA THR A 255 8.28 -8.16 1.89
C THR A 255 8.59 -8.24 3.38
N CYS A 256 8.39 -7.15 4.13
CA CYS A 256 8.62 -7.12 5.58
C CYS A 256 7.82 -8.20 6.32
N PHE A 257 6.53 -8.30 6.05
CA PHE A 257 5.67 -9.21 6.81
C PHE A 257 5.76 -10.65 6.34
N LEU A 258 6.04 -10.91 5.06
CA LEU A 258 6.37 -12.26 4.59
C LEU A 258 7.69 -12.75 5.20
N THR A 259 8.69 -11.87 5.32
CA THR A 259 9.92 -12.18 6.06
C THR A 259 9.63 -12.42 7.55
N ALA A 260 8.75 -11.62 8.17
CA ALA A 260 8.32 -11.85 9.56
C ALA A 260 7.69 -13.24 9.75
N LEU A 261 6.80 -13.67 8.85
CA LEU A 261 6.18 -14.99 8.88
C LEU A 261 7.20 -16.14 8.68
N SER A 262 8.32 -15.89 8.00
CA SER A 262 9.37 -16.89 7.82
C SER A 262 10.07 -17.27 9.14
N TYR A 263 10.18 -16.33 10.09
CA TYR A 263 10.69 -16.59 11.44
C TYR A 263 9.79 -17.53 12.25
N LEU A 264 8.49 -17.57 11.93
CA LEU A 264 7.51 -18.40 12.63
C LEU A 264 7.49 -19.84 12.12
N SER A 265 8.11 -20.08 10.96
CA SER A 265 8.05 -21.36 10.24
C SER A 265 9.11 -22.37 10.73
N VAL A 266 9.79 -22.10 11.85
CA VAL A 266 10.83 -22.96 12.45
C VAL A 266 10.31 -23.60 13.74
N SER A 267 9.36 -24.54 13.62
CA SER A 267 9.05 -25.52 14.67
C SER A 267 8.11 -26.60 14.12
N SER A 268 8.67 -27.65 13.54
CA SER A 268 7.90 -28.87 13.25
C SER A 268 8.70 -30.17 13.42
N ASP A 269 9.90 -30.12 14.01
CA ASP A 269 10.61 -31.35 14.40
C ASP A 269 11.01 -31.32 15.90
N PRO A 270 10.40 -32.13 16.77
CA PRO A 270 10.71 -32.18 18.21
C PRO A 270 12.07 -32.80 18.56
N LYS A 271 12.92 -33.13 17.58
CA LYS A 271 14.18 -33.87 17.81
C LYS A 271 15.45 -33.04 17.86
N ASP A 272 15.43 -31.76 17.51
CA ASP A 272 16.59 -30.88 17.66
C ASP A 272 16.63 -30.24 19.05
N ASN A 273 16.86 -31.08 20.07
CA ASN A 273 17.39 -30.66 21.37
C ASN A 273 18.91 -30.81 21.34
N ASP A 274 19.58 -30.07 20.46
CA ASP A 274 21.03 -29.86 20.58
C ASP A 274 21.26 -28.45 21.13
N GLU A 275 22.03 -28.36 22.22
CA GLU A 275 22.37 -27.14 22.93
C GLU A 275 22.89 -26.05 21.98
N ILE A 276 22.05 -25.04 21.73
CA ILE A 276 22.28 -23.98 20.74
C ILE A 276 23.26 -22.94 21.31
N ASN A 277 24.39 -22.76 20.63
CA ASN A 277 25.31 -21.63 20.82
C ASN A 277 24.68 -20.36 20.22
N ALA A 278 23.93 -19.62 21.04
CA ALA A 278 23.08 -18.49 20.65
C ALA A 278 23.73 -17.39 19.78
N ASP A 279 25.05 -17.19 19.86
CA ASP A 279 25.75 -16.11 19.14
C ASP A 279 26.11 -16.45 17.68
N LYS A 280 26.30 -17.73 17.33
CA LYS A 280 26.61 -18.13 15.94
C LYS A 280 25.35 -18.28 15.08
N ASP A 281 24.24 -18.68 15.69
CA ASP A 281 22.98 -18.89 14.99
C ASP A 281 22.28 -17.56 14.67
N ALA A 282 22.41 -16.55 15.53
CA ALA A 282 21.83 -15.22 15.28
C ALA A 282 22.44 -14.50 14.06
N ALA A 283 23.76 -14.64 13.83
CA ALA A 283 24.43 -14.04 12.67
C ALA A 283 24.09 -14.77 11.36
N ASN A 284 23.91 -16.10 11.43
CA ASN A 284 23.54 -16.93 10.29
C ASN A 284 22.06 -16.69 9.88
N ASP A 285 21.19 -16.47 10.87
CA ASP A 285 19.78 -16.15 10.69
C ASP A 285 19.56 -14.72 10.12
N SER A 286 20.32 -13.70 10.55
CA SER A 286 20.25 -12.37 9.92
C SER A 286 20.60 -12.41 8.43
N SER A 287 21.67 -13.14 8.08
CA SER A 287 22.12 -13.31 6.69
C SER A 287 21.09 -14.04 5.82
N LYS A 288 20.37 -15.01 6.38
CA LYS A 288 19.30 -15.74 5.68
C LYS A 288 18.09 -14.84 5.39
N GLN A 289 17.71 -13.97 6.31
CA GLN A 289 16.51 -13.14 6.15
C GLN A 289 16.76 -11.94 5.23
N GLU A 290 17.98 -11.37 5.26
CA GLU A 290 18.42 -10.39 4.28
C GLU A 290 18.42 -10.97 2.85
N LYS A 291 18.82 -12.25 2.69
CA LYS A 291 18.72 -12.96 1.40
C LYS A 291 17.27 -13.15 0.98
N LEU A 292 16.37 -13.55 1.89
CA LEU A 292 14.94 -13.69 1.59
C LEU A 292 14.33 -12.37 1.15
N ILE A 293 14.61 -11.26 1.85
CA ILE A 293 14.17 -9.91 1.46
C ILE A 293 14.64 -9.59 0.04
N THR A 294 15.92 -9.82 -0.25
CA THR A 294 16.50 -9.58 -1.58
C THR A 294 15.81 -10.43 -2.65
N SER A 295 15.55 -11.70 -2.37
CA SER A 295 14.82 -12.60 -3.29
C SER A 295 13.39 -12.16 -3.53
N LEU A 296 12.67 -11.70 -2.50
CA LEU A 296 11.30 -11.19 -2.64
C LEU A 296 11.28 -9.93 -3.51
N PHE A 297 12.20 -8.99 -3.32
CA PHE A 297 12.32 -7.83 -4.20
C PHE A 297 12.63 -8.22 -5.65
N GLU A 298 13.49 -9.23 -5.88
CA GLU A 298 13.75 -9.73 -7.23
C GLU A 298 12.50 -10.38 -7.85
N CYS A 299 11.66 -11.07 -7.06
CA CYS A 299 10.38 -11.58 -7.57
C CYS A 299 9.46 -10.45 -8.05
N TYR A 300 9.36 -9.34 -7.32
CA TYR A 300 8.58 -8.18 -7.80
C TYR A 300 9.19 -7.54 -9.03
N LYS A 301 10.51 -7.44 -9.10
CA LYS A 301 11.22 -6.95 -10.29
C LYS A 301 10.93 -7.83 -11.51
N GLN A 302 10.94 -9.15 -11.36
CA GLN A 302 10.56 -10.09 -12.42
C GLN A 302 9.10 -9.92 -12.86
N VAL A 303 8.18 -9.67 -11.93
CA VAL A 303 6.78 -9.37 -12.28
C VAL A 303 6.70 -8.11 -13.13
N TRP A 304 7.44 -7.05 -12.79
CA TRP A 304 7.51 -5.82 -13.58
C TRP A 304 8.13 -6.08 -14.97
N GLU A 305 9.29 -6.76 -15.05
CA GLU A 305 10.00 -7.08 -16.30
C GLU A 305 9.17 -7.94 -17.27
N THR A 306 8.21 -8.72 -16.76
CA THR A 306 7.48 -9.70 -17.57
C THR A 306 6.03 -9.31 -17.85
N SER A 307 5.31 -8.79 -16.85
CA SER A 307 3.84 -8.62 -16.92
C SER A 307 3.45 -7.56 -17.95
N TYR A 308 4.14 -6.42 -17.94
CA TYR A 308 3.89 -5.31 -18.86
C TYR A 308 4.20 -5.67 -20.31
N PRO A 309 5.42 -6.14 -20.66
CA PRO A 309 5.73 -6.50 -22.05
C PRO A 309 4.83 -7.62 -22.60
N THR A 310 4.53 -8.63 -21.77
CA THR A 310 3.73 -9.79 -22.21
C THR A 310 2.27 -9.43 -22.44
N SER A 311 1.73 -8.49 -21.66
CA SER A 311 0.30 -8.12 -21.70
C SER A 311 0.03 -6.81 -22.44
N LYS A 312 1.06 -6.17 -23.02
CA LYS A 312 0.99 -4.82 -23.56
C LYS A 312 -0.14 -4.62 -24.57
N GLU A 313 -0.31 -5.58 -25.49
CA GLU A 313 -1.34 -5.48 -26.52
C GLU A 313 -2.75 -5.53 -25.92
N GLN A 314 -3.00 -6.48 -25.02
CA GLN A 314 -4.28 -6.65 -24.34
C GLN A 314 -4.60 -5.47 -23.43
N LEU A 315 -3.60 -4.99 -22.67
CA LEU A 315 -3.72 -3.79 -21.85
C LEU A 315 -4.02 -2.55 -22.70
N SER A 316 -3.36 -2.40 -23.85
CA SER A 316 -3.62 -1.27 -24.75
C SER A 316 -5.07 -1.24 -25.20
N LYS A 317 -5.59 -2.39 -25.67
CA LYS A 317 -7.00 -2.50 -26.10
C LYS A 317 -7.97 -2.19 -24.96
N LEU A 318 -7.68 -2.69 -23.75
CA LEU A 318 -8.52 -2.45 -22.58
C LEU A 318 -8.54 -0.96 -22.19
N ILE A 319 -7.37 -0.32 -22.15
CA ILE A 319 -7.24 1.11 -21.80
C ILE A 319 -7.91 1.99 -22.86
N GLU A 320 -7.72 1.69 -24.15
CA GLU A 320 -8.40 2.40 -25.25
C GLU A 320 -9.93 2.30 -25.13
N GLN A 321 -10.44 1.09 -24.84
CA GLN A 321 -11.87 0.85 -24.66
C GLN A 321 -12.44 1.56 -23.44
N ALA A 322 -11.73 1.53 -22.31
CA ALA A 322 -12.12 2.25 -21.09
C ALA A 322 -12.13 3.77 -21.35
N GLY A 323 -11.08 4.32 -21.97
CA GLY A 323 -11.02 5.74 -22.34
C GLY A 323 -12.14 6.14 -23.30
N LYS A 324 -12.47 5.29 -24.28
CA LYS A 324 -13.63 5.52 -25.16
C LYS A 324 -14.95 5.53 -24.39
N SER A 325 -15.12 4.64 -23.41
CA SER A 325 -16.33 4.59 -22.58
C SER A 325 -16.53 5.91 -21.86
N LEU A 326 -15.49 6.44 -21.22
CA LEU A 326 -15.52 7.73 -20.53
C LEU A 326 -15.81 8.90 -21.50
N LEU A 327 -15.18 8.93 -22.67
CA LEU A 327 -15.45 9.95 -23.70
C LEU A 327 -16.89 9.93 -24.20
N ASP A 328 -17.52 8.75 -24.26
CA ASP A 328 -18.89 8.57 -24.72
C ASP A 328 -19.94 8.78 -23.60
N ASN A 329 -19.52 9.30 -22.43
CA ASN A 329 -20.31 9.43 -21.18
C ASN A 329 -20.87 8.09 -20.66
N GLY A 330 -20.08 7.03 -20.80
CA GLY A 330 -20.25 5.78 -20.06
C GLY A 330 -19.26 5.70 -18.89
N HIS A 331 -19.30 4.56 -18.20
CA HIS A 331 -18.56 4.34 -16.96
C HIS A 331 -17.63 3.14 -17.08
N VAL A 332 -16.70 3.01 -16.13
CA VAL A 332 -15.80 1.87 -15.98
C VAL A 332 -16.04 1.20 -14.64
N TYR A 333 -16.34 -0.10 -14.66
CA TYR A 333 -16.62 -0.86 -13.45
C TYR A 333 -15.59 -1.97 -13.23
N TYR A 334 -14.85 -1.92 -12.13
CA TYR A 334 -14.04 -3.04 -11.67
C TYR A 334 -14.91 -4.01 -10.86
N ALA A 335 -15.01 -5.26 -11.29
CA ALA A 335 -15.73 -6.33 -10.59
C ALA A 335 -14.74 -7.43 -10.19
N GLY A 336 -14.41 -7.51 -8.90
CA GLY A 336 -13.28 -8.33 -8.45
C GLY A 336 -13.54 -9.22 -7.24
N TRP A 337 -12.66 -10.20 -7.10
CA TRP A 337 -12.62 -11.14 -5.98
C TRP A 337 -11.35 -10.96 -5.16
N ASP A 338 -11.43 -11.34 -3.89
CA ASP A 338 -10.37 -11.25 -2.88
C ASP A 338 -9.66 -9.88 -2.89
N THR A 339 -8.36 -9.89 -2.58
CA THR A 339 -7.52 -8.69 -2.56
C THR A 339 -7.43 -7.98 -3.92
N TRP A 340 -7.75 -8.63 -5.04
CA TRP A 340 -7.74 -7.97 -6.35
C TRP A 340 -8.96 -7.06 -6.55
N GLY A 341 -10.13 -7.46 -6.07
CA GLY A 341 -11.29 -6.57 -6.00
C GLY A 341 -11.05 -5.34 -5.12
N LEU A 342 -10.31 -5.53 -4.02
CA LEU A 342 -9.87 -4.41 -3.19
C LEU A 342 -8.93 -3.45 -3.94
N LEU A 343 -8.01 -3.95 -4.76
CA LEU A 343 -7.18 -3.07 -5.61
C LEU A 343 -8.02 -2.26 -6.61
N GLY A 344 -9.06 -2.85 -7.19
CA GLY A 344 -10.00 -2.14 -8.06
C GLY A 344 -10.76 -1.01 -7.35
N LEU A 345 -11.15 -1.23 -6.08
CA LEU A 345 -11.73 -0.19 -5.22
C LEU A 345 -10.73 0.94 -4.94
N ILE A 346 -9.48 0.59 -4.63
CA ILE A 346 -8.43 1.57 -4.34
C ILE A 346 -8.14 2.44 -5.58
N ASP A 347 -8.00 1.83 -6.76
CA ASP A 347 -7.74 2.57 -8.00
C ASP A 347 -8.90 3.53 -8.33
N ALA A 348 -10.15 3.03 -8.29
CA ALA A 348 -11.34 3.84 -8.53
C ALA A 348 -11.46 5.04 -7.57
N SER A 349 -11.16 4.84 -6.28
CA SER A 349 -11.28 5.89 -5.25
C SER A 349 -10.33 7.08 -5.44
N GLU A 350 -9.28 6.91 -6.26
CA GLU A 350 -8.29 7.94 -6.56
C GLU A 350 -8.56 8.70 -7.87
N CYS A 351 -9.52 8.25 -8.67
CA CYS A 351 -9.87 8.93 -9.92
C CYS A 351 -10.45 10.33 -9.68
N PRO A 352 -11.41 10.54 -8.75
CA PRO A 352 -11.97 11.87 -8.50
C PRO A 352 -10.94 12.93 -8.08
N PRO A 353 -10.10 12.70 -7.04
CA PRO A 353 -9.13 13.73 -6.63
C PRO A 353 -7.99 13.92 -7.65
N THR A 354 -7.62 12.89 -8.41
CA THR A 354 -6.49 12.98 -9.37
C THR A 354 -6.89 13.64 -10.69
N PHE A 355 -8.05 13.28 -11.23
CA PHE A 355 -8.47 13.66 -12.58
C PHE A 355 -9.70 14.59 -12.60
N GLY A 356 -10.28 14.90 -11.44
CA GLY A 356 -11.53 15.65 -11.36
C GLY A 356 -12.71 14.88 -11.94
N SER A 357 -12.67 13.54 -11.93
CA SER A 357 -13.76 12.69 -12.41
C SER A 357 -14.92 12.67 -11.42
N ASP A 358 -16.11 12.36 -11.92
CA ASP A 358 -17.24 12.07 -11.03
C ASP A 358 -17.03 10.72 -10.33
N PHE A 359 -17.67 10.54 -9.17
CA PHE A 359 -17.57 9.29 -8.40
C PHE A 359 -18.09 8.07 -9.18
N ASP A 360 -19.09 8.25 -10.04
CA ASP A 360 -19.69 7.17 -10.81
C ASP A 360 -18.93 6.84 -12.11
N ASP A 361 -18.01 7.70 -12.57
CA ASP A 361 -17.23 7.48 -13.80
C ASP A 361 -16.43 6.18 -13.74
N ILE A 362 -15.81 5.92 -12.58
CA ILE A 362 -15.00 4.73 -12.34
C ILE A 362 -15.32 4.20 -10.94
N ARG A 363 -15.85 2.97 -10.86
CA ARG A 363 -16.22 2.34 -9.58
C ARG A 363 -15.67 0.93 -9.43
N GLY A 364 -15.27 0.59 -8.21
CA GLY A 364 -14.84 -0.76 -7.84
C GLY A 364 -15.90 -1.52 -7.05
N PHE A 365 -15.95 -2.84 -7.24
CA PHE A 365 -16.82 -3.76 -6.53
C PHE A 365 -16.06 -5.03 -6.13
N LEU A 366 -16.23 -5.44 -4.89
CA LEU A 366 -15.56 -6.56 -4.26
C LEU A 366 -16.56 -7.66 -3.88
N LYS A 367 -16.21 -8.91 -4.12
CA LYS A 367 -16.98 -10.04 -3.58
C LYS A 367 -17.05 -9.95 -2.05
N GLY A 368 -18.27 -9.89 -1.52
CA GLY A 368 -18.52 -9.75 -0.08
C GLY A 368 -18.52 -8.30 0.43
N GLY A 369 -18.06 -7.33 -0.39
CA GLY A 369 -17.99 -5.92 -0.03
C GLY A 369 -16.91 -5.60 1.02
N LEU A 370 -16.95 -4.38 1.55
CA LEU A 370 -16.08 -3.88 2.63
C LEU A 370 -16.70 -4.06 4.03
N ALA A 371 -18.02 -4.24 4.14
CA ALA A 371 -18.76 -4.24 5.42
C ALA A 371 -18.75 -5.60 6.16
N PRO A 372 -18.73 -5.53 7.50
CA PRO A 372 -17.51 -5.28 8.25
C PRO A 372 -16.62 -6.53 8.21
N LEU A 373 -15.34 -6.36 7.87
CA LEU A 373 -14.32 -7.27 8.37
C LEU A 373 -14.36 -7.15 9.91
N GLU A 374 -15.11 -8.04 10.58
CA GLU A 374 -15.30 -8.09 12.05
C GLU A 374 -13.98 -8.12 12.85
N SER A 375 -12.85 -8.23 12.16
CA SER A 375 -11.48 -8.31 12.67
C SER A 375 -10.84 -6.99 13.07
N PHE A 376 -11.42 -5.82 12.76
CA PHE A 376 -10.78 -4.53 13.05
C PHE A 376 -11.50 -3.72 14.15
N PRO A 377 -10.77 -3.05 15.05
CA PRO A 377 -11.32 -2.05 15.96
C PRO A 377 -12.07 -0.99 15.16
N GLN A 378 -13.28 -0.64 15.57
CA GLN A 378 -14.07 0.40 14.89
C GLN A 378 -13.28 1.70 14.83
N THR A 379 -12.91 2.16 13.63
CA THR A 379 -12.24 3.45 13.42
C THR A 379 -13.28 4.60 13.46
N MET A 380 -12.85 5.87 13.40
CA MET A 380 -13.81 6.99 13.31
C MET A 380 -14.77 6.81 12.12
N ASN A 381 -16.08 6.97 12.38
CA ASN A 381 -17.16 6.84 11.39
C ASN A 381 -17.32 5.45 10.73
N THR A 382 -17.30 4.37 11.50
CA THR A 382 -18.35 3.37 11.24
C THR A 382 -19.66 4.09 11.50
N ALA A 383 -20.51 4.26 10.49
CA ALA A 383 -21.79 4.93 10.69
C ALA A 383 -22.64 4.07 11.64
N VAL A 384 -22.51 4.29 12.94
CA VAL A 384 -23.47 3.84 13.94
C VAL A 384 -24.72 4.69 13.69
N GLY A 385 -25.71 4.10 13.01
CA GLY A 385 -27.06 4.67 12.95
C GLY A 385 -27.63 5.00 11.57
N GLN A 386 -27.11 4.46 10.48
CA GLN A 386 -27.95 4.27 9.27
C GLN A 386 -28.31 2.78 9.19
N ASP A 387 -29.50 2.47 8.65
CA ASP A 387 -29.99 1.11 8.34
C ASP A 387 -28.87 0.20 7.81
N PRO A 388 -29.00 -1.14 7.76
CA PRO A 388 -28.10 -1.98 6.96
C PRO A 388 -28.36 -1.67 5.48
N LEU A 389 -27.93 -0.48 5.06
CA LEU A 389 -27.79 -0.05 3.68
C LEU A 389 -26.88 -1.10 3.06
N GLU A 390 -27.40 -1.68 2.00
CA GLU A 390 -26.70 -2.64 1.17
C GLU A 390 -25.28 -2.13 0.89
N ASP A 391 -24.27 -2.96 1.17
CA ASP A 391 -22.88 -2.55 0.97
C ASP A 391 -22.65 -2.21 -0.51
N GLU A 392 -22.54 -0.90 -0.80
CA GLU A 392 -22.42 -0.36 -2.16
C GLU A 392 -21.12 -0.73 -2.85
N THR A 393 -20.17 -1.29 -2.11
CA THR A 393 -18.91 -1.82 -2.65
C THR A 393 -19.01 -3.29 -3.01
N SER A 394 -20.11 -3.96 -2.69
CA SER A 394 -20.25 -5.40 -2.90
C SER A 394 -20.62 -5.76 -4.34
N LEU A 395 -20.18 -6.94 -4.79
CA LEU A 395 -20.68 -7.51 -6.06
C LEU A 395 -22.20 -7.80 -6.03
N GLU A 396 -22.81 -7.95 -4.86
CA GLU A 396 -24.26 -8.13 -4.77
C GLU A 396 -24.99 -6.81 -5.07
N PHE A 397 -24.50 -5.70 -4.52
CA PHE A 397 -24.97 -4.37 -4.91
C PHE A 397 -24.75 -4.10 -6.40
N PHE A 398 -23.58 -4.46 -6.95
CA PHE A 398 -23.32 -4.33 -8.38
C PHE A 398 -24.40 -5.05 -9.21
N LYS A 399 -24.71 -6.31 -8.88
CA LYS A 399 -25.74 -7.10 -9.61
C LYS A 399 -27.12 -6.49 -9.50
N LYS A 400 -27.50 -5.97 -8.33
CA LYS A 400 -28.85 -5.48 -8.07
C LYS A 400 -29.07 -4.05 -8.55
N SER A 401 -28.10 -3.17 -8.35
CA SER A 401 -28.26 -1.72 -8.48
C SER A 401 -27.54 -1.15 -9.69
N VAL A 402 -26.40 -1.71 -10.09
CA VAL A 402 -25.56 -1.15 -11.17
C VAL A 402 -25.79 -1.88 -12.49
N LEU A 403 -25.76 -3.22 -12.49
CA LEU A 403 -25.93 -4.05 -13.68
C LEU A 403 -27.21 -3.74 -14.49
N PRO A 404 -28.37 -3.41 -13.88
CA PRO A 404 -29.56 -3.04 -14.65
C PRO A 404 -29.38 -1.77 -15.48
N SER A 405 -28.59 -0.81 -15.00
CA SER A 405 -28.34 0.49 -15.66
C SER A 405 -27.17 0.48 -16.64
N ILE A 406 -26.35 -0.59 -16.67
CA ILE A 406 -25.28 -0.75 -17.67
C ILE A 406 -25.85 -0.69 -19.09
N THR A 407 -25.16 0.07 -19.93
CA THR A 407 -25.43 0.32 -21.34
C THR A 407 -24.29 -0.20 -22.21
N ALA A 408 -24.46 -0.16 -23.54
CA ALA A 408 -23.42 -0.57 -24.49
C ALA A 408 -22.18 0.34 -24.49
N LYS A 409 -22.22 1.48 -23.78
CA LYS A 409 -21.10 2.42 -23.68
C LYS A 409 -20.16 2.08 -22.53
N ASP A 410 -20.63 1.37 -21.51
CA ASP A 410 -19.88 1.14 -20.28
C ASP A 410 -18.90 -0.01 -20.45
N THR A 411 -17.74 0.08 -19.79
CA THR A 411 -16.74 -1.00 -19.70
C THR A 411 -16.83 -1.71 -18.36
N VAL A 412 -16.79 -3.04 -18.37
CA VAL A 412 -16.67 -3.86 -17.15
C VAL A 412 -15.36 -4.64 -17.17
N VAL A 413 -14.55 -4.52 -16.12
CA VAL A 413 -13.26 -5.20 -15.96
C VAL A 413 -13.33 -6.18 -14.81
N PHE A 414 -13.20 -7.47 -15.10
CA PHE A 414 -13.17 -8.52 -14.09
C PHE A 414 -11.76 -8.73 -13.53
N LEU A 415 -11.62 -8.74 -12.20
CA LEU A 415 -10.35 -8.93 -11.49
C LEU A 415 -10.34 -10.27 -10.76
N VAL A 416 -9.63 -11.27 -11.30
CA VAL A 416 -9.77 -12.69 -10.93
C VAL A 416 -8.43 -13.25 -10.41
N PRO A 417 -8.22 -13.33 -9.09
CA PRO A 417 -6.91 -13.59 -8.50
C PRO A 417 -6.41 -15.04 -8.60
N SER A 418 -7.31 -16.01 -8.75
CA SER A 418 -6.97 -17.43 -8.69
C SER A 418 -7.80 -18.25 -9.66
N ASN A 419 -7.37 -19.49 -9.91
CA ASN A 419 -8.11 -20.47 -10.70
C ASN A 419 -9.14 -21.26 -9.87
N ASP A 420 -9.65 -20.67 -8.79
CA ASP A 420 -10.65 -21.28 -7.92
C ASP A 420 -11.97 -21.54 -8.67
N ALA A 421 -12.49 -22.77 -8.59
CA ALA A 421 -13.67 -23.19 -9.32
C ALA A 421 -14.94 -22.44 -8.92
N ASN A 422 -15.07 -22.02 -7.65
CA ASN A 422 -16.21 -21.25 -7.17
C ASN A 422 -16.16 -19.82 -7.74
N ILE A 423 -14.99 -19.19 -7.73
CA ILE A 423 -14.81 -17.87 -8.35
C ILE A 423 -15.20 -17.93 -9.83
N TYR A 424 -14.73 -18.94 -10.57
CA TYR A 424 -15.08 -19.10 -11.98
C TYR A 424 -16.56 -19.42 -12.21
N HIS A 425 -17.20 -20.17 -11.31
CA HIS A 425 -18.64 -20.43 -11.39
C HIS A 425 -19.44 -19.12 -11.27
N GLU A 426 -19.15 -18.31 -10.26
CA GLU A 426 -19.80 -17.01 -10.05
C GLU A 426 -19.51 -16.03 -11.18
N LEU A 427 -18.25 -15.95 -11.62
CA LEU A 427 -17.80 -15.13 -12.75
C LEU A 427 -18.60 -15.48 -14.01
N ASN A 428 -18.76 -16.76 -14.33
CA ASN A 428 -19.50 -17.18 -15.53
C ASN A 428 -20.97 -16.74 -15.52
N ILE A 429 -21.61 -16.72 -14.35
CA ILE A 429 -22.99 -16.24 -14.21
C ILE A 429 -23.05 -14.72 -14.42
N LEU A 430 -22.13 -13.99 -13.76
CA LEU A 430 -22.08 -12.53 -13.84
C LEU A 430 -21.71 -12.05 -15.25
N LEU A 431 -20.69 -12.65 -15.86
CA LEU A 431 -20.22 -12.36 -17.20
C LEU A 431 -21.33 -12.50 -18.23
N LYS A 432 -22.12 -13.59 -18.19
CA LYS A 432 -23.27 -13.79 -19.09
C LYS A 432 -24.29 -12.65 -18.98
N SER A 433 -24.49 -12.12 -17.78
CA SER A 433 -25.44 -11.04 -17.54
C SER A 433 -24.89 -9.70 -18.05
N VAL A 434 -23.59 -9.43 -17.84
CA VAL A 434 -22.91 -8.25 -18.37
C VAL A 434 -22.86 -8.25 -19.90
N MET A 435 -22.59 -9.40 -20.53
CA MET A 435 -22.56 -9.56 -21.99
C MET A 435 -23.90 -9.25 -22.68
N GLN A 436 -25.02 -9.28 -21.95
CA GLN A 436 -26.33 -8.84 -22.46
C GLN A 436 -26.46 -7.31 -22.52
N LYS A 437 -25.60 -6.58 -21.81
CA LYS A 437 -25.65 -5.12 -21.65
C LYS A 437 -24.57 -4.41 -22.46
N THR A 438 -23.33 -4.91 -22.40
CA THR A 438 -22.17 -4.31 -23.07
C THR A 438 -21.27 -5.38 -23.68
N GLN A 439 -20.57 -5.00 -24.76
CA GLN A 439 -19.49 -5.80 -25.34
C GLN A 439 -18.10 -5.35 -24.85
N HIS A 440 -18.04 -4.23 -24.13
CA HIS A 440 -16.80 -3.66 -23.63
C HIS A 440 -16.40 -4.36 -22.32
N ILE A 441 -15.75 -5.52 -22.44
CA ILE A 441 -15.41 -6.37 -21.29
C ILE A 441 -13.91 -6.66 -21.26
N GLY A 442 -13.29 -6.41 -20.11
CA GLY A 442 -11.92 -6.81 -19.79
C GLY A 442 -11.89 -7.89 -18.71
N MET A 443 -10.85 -8.71 -18.71
CA MET A 443 -10.58 -9.63 -17.61
C MET A 443 -9.07 -9.66 -17.34
N ILE A 444 -8.70 -9.36 -16.11
CA ILE A 444 -7.34 -9.52 -15.59
C ILE A 444 -7.38 -10.72 -14.66
N SER A 445 -6.68 -11.78 -15.03
CA SER A 445 -6.66 -13.02 -14.26
C SER A 445 -5.23 -13.51 -14.03
N SER A 446 -5.01 -14.25 -12.94
CA SER A 446 -3.76 -15.02 -12.78
C SER A 446 -3.52 -15.89 -14.03
N PRO A 447 -2.27 -16.06 -14.48
CA PRO A 447 -1.94 -17.03 -15.53
C PRO A 447 -2.55 -18.39 -15.17
N ARG A 448 -3.19 -19.04 -16.14
CA ARG A 448 -3.54 -20.46 -16.00
C ARG A 448 -2.25 -21.25 -16.08
N GLY A 449 -1.94 -22.01 -15.04
CA GLY A 449 -0.84 -22.98 -15.03
C GLY A 449 -1.08 -24.10 -16.03
#